data_AF-A0A5N7A172-F1
#
_entry.id   AF-A0A5N7A172-F1
#
_cell.length_a   1.000
_cell.length_b   1.000
_cell.length_c   1.000
_cell.angle_alpha   90.00
_cell.angle_beta   90.00
_cell.angle_gamma   90.00
#
_symmetry.space_group_name_H-M   'P 1'
#
loop_
_entity.id
_entity.type
_entity.pdbx_description
1 polymer ?
#
loop_
_entity_poly.entity_id
_entity_poly.type
_entity_poly.pdbx_seq_one_letter_code
_entity_poly.pdbx_strand_id
1 'polypeptide(L)'
;MLDHNSEWGKLAGRIAIGLAAAYFISFFYKMVKVRLIFYRLKKQGMPMPPWNPILGHLHVVAGFSKQFPSDMQQAQSFGALASQNPELQAGYYLDVWPFGVPMFLVASPELAVQACQTYDLPKPDVLAPIIGEMAGGRNLFVVNGAEWKRARELFNYGFSMSAVMSRVPQIVEEAEVFVDILLEHARKGDTFSLDQVACSYVMDIIGHEAL
;
A
#
# COMPACT_ATOMS: atom_id res chain seq x y z
N MET A 1 -31.88 -48.50 6.51
CA MET A 1 -31.20 -47.34 7.10
C MET A 1 -30.46 -46.65 5.96
N LEU A 2 -31.13 -45.73 5.29
CA LEU A 2 -30.60 -45.05 4.10
C LEU A 2 -29.59 -44.00 4.57
N ASP A 3 -28.44 -43.99 3.91
CA ASP A 3 -27.23 -43.29 4.30
C ASP A 3 -27.39 -41.77 4.06
N HIS A 4 -28.07 -41.10 4.99
CA HIS A 4 -28.38 -39.67 4.92
C HIS A 4 -27.11 -38.81 4.75
N ASN A 5 -25.97 -39.28 5.29
CA ASN A 5 -24.66 -38.65 5.14
C ASN A 5 -24.16 -38.60 3.68
N SER A 6 -24.51 -39.59 2.84
CA SER A 6 -24.07 -39.65 1.44
C SER A 6 -24.73 -38.57 0.56
N GLU A 7 -26.01 -38.27 0.79
CA GLU A 7 -26.72 -37.25 -0.02
C GLU A 7 -26.26 -35.83 0.32
N TRP A 8 -26.01 -35.53 1.60
CA TRP A 8 -25.40 -34.26 2.03
C TRP A 8 -23.99 -34.09 1.47
N GLY A 9 -23.18 -35.15 1.43
CA GLY A 9 -21.84 -35.12 0.82
C GLY A 9 -21.88 -34.82 -0.68
N LYS A 10 -22.82 -35.42 -1.43
CA LYS A 10 -23.00 -35.14 -2.86
C LYS A 10 -23.50 -33.71 -3.11
N LEU A 11 -24.42 -33.21 -2.29
CA LEU A 11 -24.92 -31.84 -2.37
C LEU A 11 -23.81 -30.83 -2.08
N ALA A 12 -23.05 -31.04 -1.00
CA ALA A 12 -21.89 -30.21 -0.64
C ALA A 12 -20.84 -30.21 -1.76
N GLY A 13 -20.56 -31.38 -2.36
CA GLY A 13 -19.66 -31.49 -3.51
C GLY A 13 -20.12 -30.69 -4.73
N ARG A 14 -21.42 -30.77 -5.08
CA ARG A 14 -21.99 -29.96 -6.19
C ARG A 14 -21.92 -28.47 -5.91
N ILE A 15 -22.20 -28.04 -4.68
CA ILE A 15 -22.08 -26.63 -4.27
C ILE A 15 -20.63 -26.17 -4.37
N ALA A 16 -19.67 -26.96 -3.85
CA ALA A 16 -18.24 -26.64 -3.90
C ALA A 16 -17.75 -26.51 -5.36
N ILE A 17 -18.16 -27.41 -6.24
CA ILE A 17 -17.83 -27.34 -7.68
C ILE A 17 -18.43 -26.07 -8.30
N GLY A 18 -19.69 -25.74 -7.99
CA GLY A 18 -20.35 -24.53 -8.47
C GLY A 18 -19.63 -23.25 -8.02
N LEU A 19 -19.26 -23.17 -6.74
CA LEU A 19 -18.51 -22.04 -6.19
C LEU A 19 -17.11 -21.92 -6.79
N ALA A 20 -16.40 -23.05 -6.95
CA ALA A 20 -15.09 -23.07 -7.59
C ALA A 20 -15.18 -22.60 -9.05
N ALA A 21 -16.16 -23.10 -9.81
CA ALA A 21 -16.38 -22.68 -11.19
C ALA A 21 -16.68 -21.18 -11.29
N ALA A 22 -17.58 -20.65 -10.43
CA ALA A 22 -17.89 -19.23 -10.37
C ALA A 22 -16.64 -18.39 -10.03
N TYR A 23 -15.84 -18.83 -9.07
CA TYR A 23 -14.58 -18.18 -8.72
C TYR A 23 -13.60 -18.16 -9.91
N PHE A 24 -13.35 -19.30 -10.56
CA PHE A 24 -12.46 -19.36 -11.72
C PHE A 24 -12.95 -18.48 -12.87
N ILE A 25 -14.25 -18.54 -13.19
CA ILE A 25 -14.84 -17.67 -14.22
C ILE A 25 -14.62 -16.20 -13.87
N SER A 26 -14.87 -15.81 -12.61
CA SER A 26 -14.65 -14.43 -12.16
C SER A 26 -13.17 -14.01 -12.23
N PHE A 27 -12.26 -14.92 -11.89
CA PHE A 27 -10.82 -14.71 -11.91
C PHE A 27 -10.33 -14.50 -13.35
N PHE A 28 -10.66 -15.41 -14.26
CA PHE A 28 -10.27 -15.30 -15.67
C PHE A 28 -10.94 -14.13 -16.38
N TYR A 29 -12.21 -13.82 -16.05
CA TYR A 29 -12.88 -12.63 -16.55
C TYR A 29 -12.12 -11.36 -16.14
N LYS A 30 -11.77 -11.23 -14.86
CA LYS A 30 -10.97 -10.10 -14.36
C LYS A 30 -9.58 -10.06 -15.01
N MET A 31 -8.92 -11.21 -15.15
CA MET A 31 -7.62 -11.32 -15.84
C MET A 31 -7.71 -10.76 -17.26
N VAL A 32 -8.64 -11.28 -18.07
CA VAL A 32 -8.82 -10.84 -19.46
C VAL A 32 -9.15 -9.36 -19.52
N LYS A 33 -10.03 -8.86 -18.65
CA LYS A 33 -10.36 -7.44 -18.57
C LYS A 33 -9.13 -6.57 -18.31
N VAL A 34 -8.30 -6.92 -17.33
CA VAL A 34 -7.06 -6.20 -17.00
C VAL A 34 -6.08 -6.27 -18.17
N ARG A 35 -5.84 -7.46 -18.72
CA ARG A 35 -4.88 -7.64 -19.83
C ARG A 35 -5.30 -6.88 -21.08
N LEU A 36 -6.60 -6.79 -21.37
CA LEU A 36 -7.13 -6.00 -22.48
C LEU A 36 -6.92 -4.49 -22.28
N ILE A 37 -7.00 -3.98 -21.04
CA ILE A 37 -6.69 -2.58 -20.73
C ILE A 37 -5.23 -2.28 -21.05
N PHE A 38 -4.30 -3.09 -20.53
CA PHE A 38 -2.87 -2.90 -20.78
C PHE A 38 -2.47 -3.11 -22.24
N TYR A 39 -3.11 -4.06 -22.94
CA TYR A 39 -2.92 -4.21 -24.37
C TYR A 39 -3.28 -2.94 -25.14
N ARG A 40 -4.41 -2.30 -24.80
CA ARG A 40 -4.83 -1.02 -25.42
C ARG A 40 -3.87 0.11 -25.08
N LEU A 41 -3.48 0.25 -23.82
CA LEU A 41 -2.51 1.26 -23.38
C LEU A 41 -1.16 1.09 -24.10
N LYS A 42 -0.68 -0.15 -24.22
CA LYS A 42 0.54 -0.48 -24.97
C LYS A 42 0.41 -0.09 -26.45
N LYS A 43 -0.72 -0.39 -27.08
CA LYS A 43 -1.00 -0.01 -28.48
C LYS A 43 -1.05 1.51 -28.68
N GLN A 44 -1.45 2.26 -27.65
CA GLN A 44 -1.44 3.72 -27.65
C GLN A 44 -0.06 4.33 -27.38
N GLY A 45 0.96 3.52 -27.08
CA GLY A 45 2.30 4.01 -26.76
C GLY A 45 2.40 4.64 -25.36
N MET A 46 1.50 4.27 -24.44
CA MET A 46 1.55 4.76 -23.06
C MET A 46 2.78 4.22 -22.32
N PRO A 47 3.38 4.99 -21.39
CA PRO A 47 4.60 4.59 -20.69
C PRO A 47 4.31 3.38 -19.79
N MET A 48 5.07 2.31 -20.00
CA MET A 48 5.05 1.11 -19.16
C MET A 48 6.33 0.29 -19.39
N PRO A 49 6.78 -0.49 -18.39
CA PRO A 49 7.84 -1.46 -18.60
C PRO A 49 7.44 -2.54 -19.63
N PRO A 50 8.36 -3.45 -20.00
CA PRO A 50 8.02 -4.60 -20.84
C PRO A 50 6.81 -5.38 -20.30
N TRP A 51 5.72 -5.39 -21.07
CA TRP A 51 4.46 -6.03 -20.69
C TRP A 51 4.28 -7.41 -21.32
N ASN A 52 3.91 -8.40 -20.50
CA ASN A 52 3.58 -9.76 -20.92
C ASN A 52 2.06 -10.02 -20.88
N PRO A 53 1.43 -10.59 -21.93
CA PRO A 53 -0.02 -10.83 -21.96
C PRO A 53 -0.58 -11.77 -20.89
N ILE A 54 0.26 -12.67 -20.35
CA ILE A 54 -0.14 -13.64 -19.32
C ILE A 54 0.20 -13.08 -17.93
N LEU A 55 1.47 -12.71 -17.73
CA LEU A 55 1.99 -12.31 -16.41
C LEU A 55 1.81 -10.81 -16.10
N GLY A 56 1.38 -10.00 -17.06
CA GLY A 56 1.40 -8.55 -16.92
C GLY A 56 2.84 -8.07 -16.71
N HIS A 57 3.06 -7.29 -15.65
CA HIS A 57 4.37 -6.79 -15.23
C HIS A 57 4.97 -7.57 -14.05
N LEU A 58 4.35 -8.67 -13.60
CA LEU A 58 4.85 -9.45 -12.46
C LEU A 58 6.29 -9.94 -12.65
N HIS A 59 6.64 -10.34 -13.87
CA HIS A 59 8.00 -10.75 -14.22
C HIS A 59 9.02 -9.61 -14.09
N VAL A 60 8.66 -8.38 -14.47
CA VAL A 60 9.51 -7.18 -14.31
C VAL A 60 9.68 -6.89 -12.83
N VAL A 61 8.59 -6.84 -12.07
CA VAL A 61 8.63 -6.57 -10.63
C VAL A 61 9.46 -7.63 -9.91
N ALA A 62 9.22 -8.91 -10.15
CA ALA A 62 9.97 -9.99 -9.51
C ALA A 62 11.45 -10.00 -9.90
N GLY A 63 11.78 -9.69 -11.17
CA GLY A 63 13.17 -9.59 -11.61
C GLY A 63 13.88 -8.38 -11.02
N PHE A 64 13.19 -7.25 -10.90
CA PHE A 64 13.71 -6.01 -10.35
C PHE A 64 13.90 -6.09 -8.83
N SER A 65 12.93 -6.63 -8.10
CA SER A 65 13.01 -6.79 -6.64
C SER A 65 14.20 -7.64 -6.19
N LYS A 66 14.71 -8.56 -7.01
CA LYS A 66 15.92 -9.35 -6.70
C LYS A 66 17.20 -8.53 -6.62
N GLN A 67 17.20 -7.30 -7.13
CA GLN A 67 18.36 -6.41 -7.09
C GLN A 67 18.49 -5.66 -5.76
N PHE A 68 17.48 -5.76 -4.90
CA PHE A 68 17.38 -5.01 -3.66
C PHE A 68 17.28 -5.95 -2.45
N PRO A 69 17.58 -5.44 -1.25
CA PRO A 69 17.30 -6.14 0.00
C PRO A 69 15.83 -6.59 0.08
N SER A 70 15.58 -7.75 0.69
CA SER A 70 14.24 -8.35 0.79
C SER A 70 13.25 -7.53 1.62
N ASP A 71 13.75 -6.62 2.46
CA ASP A 71 13.02 -5.69 3.32
C ASP A 71 12.79 -4.32 2.67
N MET A 72 13.21 -4.11 1.41
CA MET A 72 12.92 -2.88 0.70
C MET A 72 11.41 -2.65 0.56
N GLN A 73 10.97 -1.43 0.88
CA GLN A 73 9.57 -1.05 0.72
C GLN A 73 9.17 -1.03 -0.76
N GLN A 74 7.98 -1.54 -1.06
CA GLN A 74 7.50 -1.65 -2.44
C GLN A 74 7.46 -0.28 -3.17
N ALA A 75 7.05 0.79 -2.49
CA ALA A 75 7.04 2.14 -3.08
C ALA A 75 8.44 2.60 -3.52
N GLN A 76 9.47 2.29 -2.73
CA GLN A 76 10.87 2.58 -3.08
C GLN A 76 11.30 1.79 -4.31
N SER A 77 10.94 0.50 -4.38
CA SER A 77 11.25 -0.33 -5.55
C SER A 77 10.60 0.22 -6.83
N PHE A 78 9.36 0.69 -6.78
CA PHE A 78 8.70 1.29 -7.95
C PHE A 78 9.30 2.65 -8.35
N GLY A 79 9.72 3.46 -7.37
CA GLY A 79 10.44 4.70 -7.62
C GLY A 79 11.82 4.46 -8.24
N ALA A 80 12.55 3.44 -7.76
CA ALA A 80 13.82 3.03 -8.33
C ALA A 80 13.68 2.52 -9.77
N LEU A 81 12.59 1.81 -10.08
CA LEU A 81 12.30 1.39 -11.46
C LEU A 81 12.09 2.61 -12.38
N ALA A 82 11.37 3.65 -11.92
CA ALA A 82 11.24 4.90 -12.68
C ALA A 82 12.59 5.61 -12.88
N SER A 83 13.40 5.73 -11.83
CA SER A 83 14.63 6.52 -11.88
C SER A 83 15.67 5.91 -12.83
N GLN A 84 15.72 4.58 -12.95
CA GLN A 84 16.66 3.86 -13.81
C GLN A 84 16.24 3.80 -15.30
N ASN A 85 15.01 4.21 -15.63
CA ASN A 85 14.47 4.09 -16.98
C ASN A 85 13.93 5.46 -17.44
N PRO A 86 14.65 6.18 -18.32
CA PRO A 86 14.30 7.56 -18.72
C PRO A 86 12.85 7.73 -19.21
N GLU A 87 12.29 6.73 -19.88
CA GLU A 87 10.93 6.71 -20.39
C GLU A 87 9.84 6.57 -19.31
N LEU A 88 10.21 6.20 -18.09
CA LEU A 88 9.31 5.97 -16.96
C LEU A 88 9.40 7.07 -15.88
N GLN A 89 10.32 8.03 -16.02
CA GLN A 89 10.62 9.03 -15.00
C GLN A 89 9.44 9.97 -14.67
N ALA A 90 8.57 10.25 -15.64
CA ALA A 90 7.35 10.99 -15.37
C ALA A 90 6.35 10.13 -14.57
N GLY A 91 6.09 8.93 -15.07
CA GLY A 91 5.16 7.98 -14.51
C GLY A 91 4.83 6.89 -15.51
N TYR A 92 4.27 5.78 -15.05
CA TYR A 92 4.06 4.61 -15.90
C TYR A 92 2.93 3.71 -15.40
N TYR A 93 2.33 2.96 -16.34
CA TYR A 93 1.32 1.96 -16.02
C TYR A 93 1.96 0.65 -15.57
N LEU A 94 1.45 0.09 -14.48
CA LEU A 94 1.94 -1.17 -13.91
C LEU A 94 0.80 -2.16 -13.65
N ASP A 95 1.04 -3.41 -14.08
CA ASP A 95 0.08 -4.51 -14.09
C ASP A 95 0.57 -5.63 -13.18
N VAL A 96 0.17 -5.59 -11.91
CA VAL A 96 0.56 -6.59 -10.91
C VAL A 96 -0.59 -7.54 -10.56
N TRP A 97 -1.63 -7.58 -11.38
CA TRP A 97 -2.73 -8.53 -11.17
C TRP A 97 -2.22 -9.99 -11.35
N PRO A 98 -2.56 -10.94 -10.44
CA PRO A 98 -3.64 -10.88 -9.44
C PRO A 98 -3.25 -10.42 -8.03
N PHE A 99 -1.99 -10.06 -7.80
CA PHE A 99 -1.48 -9.75 -6.45
C PHE A 99 -1.71 -8.28 -6.04
N GLY A 100 -2.08 -7.43 -6.99
CA GLY A 100 -2.47 -6.06 -6.72
C GLY A 100 -3.42 -5.53 -7.79
N VAL A 101 -3.81 -4.26 -7.63
CA VAL A 101 -4.61 -3.56 -8.61
C VAL A 101 -3.72 -2.99 -9.72
N PRO A 102 -4.19 -3.00 -10.99
CA PRO A 102 -3.65 -2.14 -12.02
C PRO A 102 -3.54 -0.69 -11.53
N MET A 103 -2.38 -0.07 -11.75
CA MET A 103 -2.13 1.28 -11.27
C MET A 103 -1.31 2.09 -12.28
N PHE A 104 -1.45 3.41 -12.18
CA PHE A 104 -0.51 4.35 -12.79
C PHE A 104 0.37 4.90 -11.67
N LEU A 105 1.67 4.73 -11.81
CA LEU A 105 2.66 5.22 -10.86
C LEU A 105 3.07 6.62 -11.25
N VAL A 106 2.94 7.54 -10.30
CA VAL A 106 3.38 8.92 -10.45
C VAL A 106 4.81 9.02 -9.92
N ALA A 107 5.74 9.42 -10.78
CA ALA A 107 7.16 9.48 -10.46
C ALA A 107 7.77 10.89 -10.61
N SER A 108 6.97 11.89 -11.01
CA SER A 108 7.41 13.29 -11.10
C SER A 108 6.56 14.26 -10.28
N PRO A 109 7.14 15.40 -9.85
CA PRO A 109 6.41 16.45 -9.14
C PRO A 109 5.22 17.01 -9.93
N GLU A 110 5.36 17.17 -11.25
CA GLU A 110 4.33 17.77 -12.09
C GLU A 110 3.08 16.89 -12.13
N LEU A 111 3.25 15.58 -12.32
CA LEU A 111 2.14 14.63 -12.30
C LEU A 111 1.56 14.46 -10.88
N ALA A 112 2.38 14.59 -9.84
CA ALA A 112 1.90 14.58 -8.46
C ALA A 112 1.00 15.79 -8.16
N VAL A 113 1.37 16.98 -8.62
CA VAL A 113 0.52 18.18 -8.50
C VAL A 113 -0.77 17.99 -9.28
N GLN A 114 -0.72 17.45 -10.49
CA GLN A 114 -1.93 17.19 -11.27
C GLN A 114 -2.87 16.22 -10.55
N ALA A 115 -2.35 15.09 -10.09
CA ALA A 115 -3.13 14.05 -9.42
C ALA A 115 -3.71 14.52 -8.08
N CYS A 116 -2.92 15.18 -7.25
CA CYS A 116 -3.28 15.47 -5.86
C CYS A 116 -3.85 16.88 -5.62
N GLN A 117 -3.68 17.82 -6.55
CA GLN A 117 -4.09 19.23 -6.34
C GLN A 117 -4.92 19.77 -7.50
N THR A 118 -4.47 19.63 -8.74
CA THR A 118 -5.19 20.19 -9.90
C THR A 118 -6.51 19.47 -10.13
N TYR A 119 -6.48 18.14 -10.13
CA TYR A 119 -7.66 17.31 -10.33
C TYR A 119 -8.21 16.71 -9.04
N ASP A 120 -7.44 16.76 -7.94
CA ASP A 120 -7.79 16.18 -6.63
C ASP A 120 -8.44 14.79 -6.79
N LEU A 121 -7.70 13.88 -7.43
CA LEU A 121 -8.22 12.57 -7.78
C LEU A 121 -8.70 11.83 -6.52
N PRO A 122 -9.91 11.25 -6.53
CA PRO A 122 -10.47 10.64 -5.34
C PRO A 122 -9.66 9.42 -4.93
N LYS A 123 -9.54 9.21 -3.62
CA LYS A 123 -9.01 7.97 -3.06
C LYS A 123 -9.86 6.79 -3.57
N PRO A 124 -9.24 5.70 -4.04
CA PRO A 124 -9.96 4.61 -4.65
C PRO A 124 -10.70 3.76 -3.60
N ASP A 125 -11.85 3.22 -3.98
CA ASP A 125 -12.70 2.40 -3.10
C ASP A 125 -11.99 1.17 -2.52
N VAL A 126 -10.91 0.70 -3.17
CA VAL A 126 -10.09 -0.42 -2.69
C VAL A 126 -9.43 -0.14 -1.33
N LEU A 127 -9.27 1.14 -0.94
CA LEU A 127 -8.72 1.47 0.39
C LEU A 127 -9.72 1.22 1.52
N ALA A 128 -11.02 1.28 1.26
CA ALA A 128 -12.05 1.11 2.29
C ALA A 128 -12.00 -0.26 2.99
N PRO A 129 -11.99 -1.41 2.30
CA PRO A 129 -11.89 -2.71 2.96
C PRO A 129 -10.51 -2.96 3.60
N ILE A 130 -9.46 -2.21 3.22
CA ILE A 130 -8.12 -2.40 3.77
C ILE A 130 -7.93 -1.54 5.02
N ILE A 131 -8.02 -0.22 4.85
CA ILE A 131 -7.73 0.75 5.91
C ILE A 131 -8.98 1.03 6.75
N GLY A 132 -10.15 1.08 6.10
CA GLY A 132 -11.41 1.36 6.77
C GLY A 132 -11.71 0.33 7.85
N GLU A 133 -11.63 -0.96 7.50
CA GLU A 133 -11.91 -2.05 8.45
C GLU A 133 -10.92 -2.05 9.63
N MET A 134 -9.63 -1.83 9.37
CA MET A 134 -8.61 -1.73 10.42
C MET A 134 -8.86 -0.56 11.39
N ALA A 135 -9.35 0.56 10.88
CA ALA A 135 -9.55 1.78 11.67
C ALA A 135 -10.99 1.94 12.20
N GLY A 136 -11.78 0.87 12.23
CA GLY A 136 -13.13 0.88 12.80
C GLY A 136 -14.21 1.51 11.90
N GLY A 137 -13.97 1.60 10.60
CA GLY A 137 -14.92 2.05 9.58
C GLY A 137 -14.46 3.28 8.81
N ARG A 138 -15.42 4.12 8.43
CA ARG A 138 -15.16 5.34 7.64
C ARG A 138 -14.27 6.31 8.42
N ASN A 139 -13.15 6.69 7.81
CA ASN A 139 -12.15 7.56 8.42
C ASN A 139 -11.44 8.41 7.37
N LEU A 140 -10.59 9.34 7.81
CA LEU A 140 -9.88 10.32 6.98
C LEU A 140 -9.12 9.69 5.79
N PHE A 141 -8.63 8.46 5.92
CA PHE A 141 -7.83 7.79 4.88
C PHE A 141 -8.68 7.17 3.76
N VAL A 142 -9.98 7.03 3.96
CA VAL A 142 -10.88 6.34 2.99
C VAL A 142 -12.00 7.23 2.47
N VAL A 143 -12.27 8.36 3.12
CA VAL A 143 -13.28 9.33 2.67
C VAL A 143 -12.69 10.40 1.72
N ASN A 144 -13.55 11.01 0.92
CA ASN A 144 -13.21 12.07 -0.05
C ASN A 144 -14.09 13.32 0.17
N GLY A 145 -13.75 14.43 -0.50
CA GLY A 145 -14.58 15.64 -0.56
C GLY A 145 -14.92 16.27 0.81
N ALA A 146 -16.18 16.64 1.00
CA ALA A 146 -16.64 17.36 2.19
C ALA A 146 -16.49 16.56 3.50
N GLU A 147 -16.69 15.23 3.44
CA GLU A 147 -16.52 14.36 4.61
C GLU A 147 -15.05 14.25 5.00
N TRP A 148 -14.17 14.10 4.01
CA TRP A 148 -12.72 14.17 4.22
C TRP A 148 -12.31 15.50 4.84
N LYS A 149 -12.83 16.62 4.31
CA LYS A 149 -12.52 17.96 4.84
C LYS A 149 -12.91 18.08 6.31
N ARG A 150 -14.14 17.66 6.67
CA ARG A 150 -14.60 17.66 8.07
C ARG A 150 -13.71 16.79 8.96
N ALA A 151 -13.40 15.56 8.53
CA ALA A 151 -12.52 14.68 9.29
C ALA A 151 -11.11 15.27 9.45
N ARG A 152 -10.59 15.93 8.41
CA ARG A 152 -9.28 16.58 8.40
C ARG A 152 -9.23 17.77 9.35
N GLU A 153 -10.28 18.58 9.38
CA GLU A 153 -10.43 19.72 10.28
C GLU A 153 -10.41 19.25 11.74
N LEU A 154 -11.16 18.21 12.09
CA LEU A 154 -11.14 17.61 13.43
C LEU A 154 -9.75 17.08 13.80
N PHE A 155 -9.09 16.38 12.87
CA PHE A 155 -7.75 15.85 13.09
C PHE A 155 -6.70 16.95 13.29
N ASN A 156 -6.80 18.07 12.56
CA ASN A 156 -5.84 19.17 12.61
C ASN A 156 -5.68 19.81 14.00
N TYR A 157 -6.70 19.78 14.86
CA TYR A 157 -6.62 20.38 16.20
C TYR A 157 -5.48 19.76 17.03
N GLY A 158 -5.30 18.44 16.96
CA GLY A 158 -4.23 17.72 17.64
C GLY A 158 -2.82 18.05 17.11
N PHE A 159 -2.73 18.57 15.89
CA PHE A 159 -1.49 18.97 15.23
C PHE A 159 -1.34 20.50 15.12
N SER A 160 -2.08 21.26 15.95
CA SER A 160 -1.90 22.70 16.04
C SER A 160 -0.53 23.06 16.63
N MET A 161 0.00 24.24 16.29
CA MET A 161 1.30 24.69 16.82
C MET A 161 1.34 24.68 18.35
N SER A 162 0.25 25.08 19.01
CA SER A 162 0.15 25.04 20.47
C SER A 162 0.18 23.61 21.02
N ALA A 163 -0.52 22.67 20.37
CA ALA A 163 -0.48 21.26 20.77
C ALA A 163 0.93 20.69 20.60
N VAL A 164 1.57 20.92 19.45
CA VAL A 164 2.94 20.48 19.18
C VAL A 164 3.93 21.06 20.20
N MET A 165 3.88 22.37 20.46
CA MET A 165 4.81 23.01 21.40
C MET A 165 4.63 22.53 22.84
N SER A 166 3.40 22.20 23.25
CA SER A 166 3.16 21.64 24.59
C SER A 166 3.82 20.28 24.83
N ARG A 167 4.16 19.56 23.75
CA ARG A 167 4.70 18.19 23.78
C ARG A 167 6.21 18.13 23.67
N VAL A 168 6.85 19.22 23.23
CA VAL A 168 8.31 19.29 23.06
C VAL A 168 9.07 18.78 24.29
N PRO A 169 8.71 19.13 25.54
CA PRO A 169 9.41 18.59 26.71
C PRO A 169 9.42 17.05 26.77
N GLN A 170 8.29 16.40 26.47
CA GLN A 170 8.16 14.93 26.47
C GLN A 170 8.93 14.30 25.31
N ILE A 171 8.87 14.90 24.11
CA ILE A 171 9.66 14.45 22.97
C ILE A 171 11.16 14.46 23.30
N VAL A 172 11.62 15.51 24.02
CA VAL A 172 13.01 15.61 24.47
C VAL A 172 13.36 14.53 25.49
N GLU A 173 12.48 14.26 26.46
CA GLU A 173 12.66 13.19 27.45
C GLU A 173 12.81 11.82 26.77
N GLU A 174 11.91 11.48 25.84
CA GLU A 174 12.01 10.22 25.08
C GLU A 174 13.25 10.19 24.17
N ALA A 175 13.67 11.35 23.65
CA ALA A 175 14.88 11.45 22.82
C ALA A 175 16.16 11.20 23.63
N GLU A 176 16.19 11.61 24.91
CA GLU A 176 17.30 11.31 25.81
C GLU A 176 17.43 9.80 26.02
N VAL A 177 16.32 9.10 26.26
CA VAL A 177 16.29 7.63 26.37
C VAL A 177 16.77 6.97 25.07
N PHE A 178 16.29 7.44 23.92
CA PHE A 178 16.72 6.94 22.62
C PHE A 178 18.23 7.11 22.41
N VAL A 179 18.79 8.28 22.75
CA VAL A 179 20.23 8.54 22.65
C VAL A 179 21.03 7.63 23.58
N ASP A 180 20.56 7.40 24.82
CA ASP A 180 21.23 6.51 25.75
C ASP A 180 21.31 5.07 25.25
N ILE A 181 20.23 4.56 24.62
CA ILE A 181 20.22 3.24 23.98
C ILE A 181 21.25 3.17 22.84
N LEU A 182 21.32 4.21 22.00
CA LEU A 182 22.30 4.27 20.91
C LEU A 182 23.74 4.32 21.45
N LEU A 183 23.98 5.07 22.53
CA LEU A 183 25.29 5.12 23.19
C LEU A 183 25.68 3.77 23.81
N GLU A 184 24.72 3.02 24.34
CA GLU A 184 24.97 1.67 24.86
C GLU A 184 25.45 0.72 23.74
N HIS A 185 24.75 0.70 22.61
CA HIS A 185 25.18 -0.08 21.44
C HIS A 185 26.56 0.37 20.92
N ALA A 186 26.81 1.68 20.86
CA ALA A 186 28.12 2.21 20.46
C ALA A 186 29.25 1.76 21.40
N ARG A 187 29.01 1.74 22.71
CA ARG A 187 29.99 1.25 23.71
C ARG A 187 30.23 -0.25 23.62
N LYS A 188 29.18 -1.04 23.36
CA LYS A 188 29.27 -2.48 23.14
C LYS A 188 29.98 -2.83 21.83
N GLY A 189 29.89 -1.96 20.83
CA GLY A 189 30.41 -2.20 19.48
C GLY A 189 29.66 -3.31 18.76
N ASP A 190 28.39 -3.54 19.10
CA ASP A 190 27.55 -4.58 18.52
C ASP A 190 26.77 -4.09 17.29
N THR A 191 26.17 -5.03 16.56
CA THR A 191 25.26 -4.72 15.45
C THR A 191 23.82 -4.93 15.93
N PHE A 192 22.97 -3.95 15.68
CA PHE A 192 21.57 -3.95 16.10
C PHE A 192 20.66 -3.37 15.01
N SER A 193 19.34 -3.55 15.15
CA SER A 193 18.35 -2.98 14.23
C SER A 193 18.00 -1.54 14.65
N LEU A 194 18.47 -0.56 13.89
CA LEU A 194 18.10 0.85 14.11
C LEU A 194 16.60 1.09 13.91
N ASP A 195 15.98 0.37 12.96
CA ASP A 195 14.55 0.47 12.68
C ASP A 195 13.71 0.09 13.92
N GLN A 196 14.09 -0.98 14.62
CA GLN A 196 13.38 -1.41 15.82
C GLN A 196 13.49 -0.39 16.97
N VAL A 197 14.68 0.15 17.20
CA VAL A 197 14.92 1.13 18.28
C VAL A 197 14.22 2.45 17.95
N ALA A 198 14.32 2.92 16.71
CA ALA A 198 13.65 4.15 16.27
C ALA A 198 12.12 4.01 16.29
N CYS A 199 11.59 2.85 15.88
CA CYS A 199 10.16 2.56 15.96
C CYS A 199 9.66 2.60 17.41
N SER A 200 10.40 2.02 18.36
CA SER A 200 10.04 2.06 19.79
C SER A 200 9.96 3.50 20.29
N TYR A 201 11.01 4.30 20.04
CA TYR A 201 11.03 5.73 20.38
C TYR A 201 9.84 6.51 19.83
N VAL A 202 9.51 6.31 18.55
CA VAL A 202 8.34 6.98 17.93
C VAL A 202 7.03 6.51 18.55
N MET A 203 6.92 5.23 18.88
CA MET A 203 5.74 4.68 19.56
C MET A 203 5.58 5.22 20.98
N ASP A 204 6.67 5.44 21.71
CA ASP A 204 6.63 6.03 23.05
C ASP A 204 6.13 7.49 22.98
N ILE A 205 6.64 8.28 22.03
CA ILE A 205 6.13 9.65 21.76
C ILE A 205 4.63 9.62 21.44
N ILE A 206 4.18 8.73 20.55
CA ILE A 206 2.77 8.66 20.14
C ILE A 206 1.90 8.10 21.27
N GLY A 207 2.41 7.16 22.06
CA GLY A 207 1.69 6.48 23.14
C GLY A 207 1.27 7.44 24.25
N HIS A 208 2.13 8.40 24.60
CA HIS A 208 1.80 9.47 25.55
C HIS A 208 0.62 10.35 25.12
N GLU A 209 0.24 10.32 23.84
CA GLU A 209 -0.86 11.13 23.31
C GLU A 209 -2.20 10.43 23.30
N ALA A 210 -2.18 9.10 23.32
CA ALA A 210 -3.38 8.28 23.16
C ALA A 210 -3.99 7.84 24.52
N LEU A 211 -3.29 8.08 25.62
CA LEU A 211 -3.67 7.72 27.00
C LEU A 211 -3.78 8.96 27.88
#